data_AF-A0A1R2AKZ7-F1
#
_entry.id   AF-A0A1R2AKZ7-F1
#
_cell.length_a   1.000
_cell.length_b   1.000
_cell.length_c   1.000
_cell.angle_alpha   90.00
_cell.angle_beta   90.00
_cell.angle_gamma   90.00
#
_symmetry.space_group_name_H-M   'P 1'
#
loop_
_entity.id
_entity.type
_entity.pdbx_description
1 polymer ?
#
loop_
_entity_poly.entity_id
_entity_poly.type
_entity_poly.pdbx_seq_one_letter_code
_entity_poly.pdbx_strand_id
1 'polypeptide(L)'
;MNFIRDRSKGEMKNVIVQYYNEIKIYYDIYNDNNRMEKNKLMINHGKAFNKKLSLNNIEEIQICLNIAEANFEAYMNFEETEKNLEAVIKKENQIKNDGKNIFYIWVRIGKIYFKIQKYEKSEDFYIKCLEIQEQFPLFHSDLVTLYIIIKDLYNEKAD
;
A
#
# COMPACT_ATOMS: atom_id res chain seq x y z
N MET A 1 -8.16 23.52 4.60
CA MET A 1 -7.40 22.80 5.66
C MET A 1 -7.93 23.05 7.09
N ASN A 2 -9.10 23.67 7.29
CA ASN A 2 -9.68 23.87 8.63
C ASN A 2 -10.40 22.62 9.19
N PHE A 3 -10.68 21.63 8.34
CA PHE A 3 -11.47 20.45 8.69
C PHE A 3 -10.78 19.49 9.68
N ILE A 4 -9.45 19.53 9.76
CA ILE A 4 -8.63 18.58 10.53
C ILE A 4 -8.30 19.13 11.93
N ARG A 5 -8.43 20.44 12.19
CA ARG A 5 -7.92 21.03 13.43
C ARG A 5 -8.78 20.80 14.69
N ASP A 6 -10.07 20.45 14.54
CA ASP A 6 -11.04 20.49 15.65
C ASP A 6 -11.57 19.13 16.15
N ARG A 7 -11.06 18.00 15.66
CA ARG A 7 -11.62 16.68 16.03
C ARG A 7 -10.78 15.91 17.04
N SER A 8 -11.45 15.16 17.92
CA SER A 8 -10.80 14.29 18.89
C SER A 8 -9.92 13.22 18.20
N LYS A 9 -8.88 12.70 18.87
CA LYS A 9 -7.91 11.74 18.29
C LYS A 9 -8.58 10.54 17.58
N GLY A 10 -9.71 10.05 18.11
CA GLY A 10 -10.46 8.94 17.53
C GLY A 10 -11.22 9.30 16.26
N GLU A 11 -11.88 10.46 16.23
CA GLU A 11 -12.57 10.97 15.04
C GLU A 11 -11.59 11.35 13.93
N MET A 12 -10.41 11.84 14.28
CA MET A 12 -9.35 12.17 13.33
C MET A 12 -8.82 10.93 12.62
N LYS A 13 -8.66 9.80 13.34
CA LYS A 13 -8.26 8.51 12.73
C LYS A 13 -9.29 8.06 11.69
N ASN A 14 -10.59 8.11 12.00
CA ASN A 14 -11.65 7.67 11.09
C ASN A 14 -11.80 8.56 9.85
N VAL A 15 -11.69 9.88 10.00
CA VAL A 15 -11.71 10.82 8.86
C VAL A 15 -10.49 10.60 7.97
N ILE A 16 -9.30 10.39 8.56
CA ILE A 16 -8.07 10.06 7.83
C ILE A 16 -8.22 8.72 7.09
N VAL A 17 -8.73 7.67 7.73
CA VAL A 17 -8.98 6.36 7.09
C VAL A 17 -9.92 6.50 5.89
N GLN A 18 -11.05 7.20 6.03
CA GLN A 18 -11.97 7.47 4.91
C GLN A 18 -11.28 8.27 3.80
N TYR A 19 -10.49 9.27 4.16
CA TYR A 19 -9.78 10.15 3.25
C TYR A 19 -8.66 9.47 2.45
N TYR A 20 -7.88 8.57 3.07
CA TYR A 20 -6.85 7.79 2.36
C TYR A 20 -7.44 6.60 1.60
N ASN A 21 -8.65 6.15 1.94
CA ASN A 21 -9.44 5.27 1.07
C ASN A 21 -9.94 6.02 -0.17
N GLU A 22 -10.27 7.32 -0.07
CA GLU A 22 -10.64 8.16 -1.22
C GLU A 22 -9.45 8.52 -2.13
N ILE A 23 -8.21 8.56 -1.63
CA ILE A 23 -7.02 8.72 -2.49
C ILE A 23 -6.92 7.59 -3.52
N LYS A 24 -7.41 6.38 -3.21
CA LYS A 24 -7.54 5.25 -4.14
C LYS A 24 -8.44 5.56 -5.35
N ILE A 25 -9.30 6.57 -5.27
CA ILE A 25 -10.29 6.93 -6.31
C ILE A 25 -9.73 7.96 -7.30
N TYR A 26 -8.67 8.70 -6.96
CA TYR A 26 -8.08 9.71 -7.84
C TYR A 26 -6.98 9.13 -8.73
N TYR A 27 -7.34 8.15 -9.58
CA TYR A 27 -6.46 7.61 -10.63
C TYR A 27 -6.30 8.54 -11.85
N ASP A 28 -6.77 9.80 -11.79
CA ASP A 28 -6.56 10.82 -12.82
C ASP A 28 -5.58 11.90 -12.34
N ILE A 29 -4.36 11.49 -11.98
CA ILE A 29 -3.31 12.37 -11.43
C ILE A 29 -2.87 13.45 -12.45
N TYR A 30 -3.17 13.28 -13.74
CA TYR A 30 -2.67 14.14 -14.81
C TYR A 30 -3.65 15.18 -15.37
N ASN A 31 -4.90 15.25 -14.89
CA ASN A 31 -5.91 16.08 -15.56
C ASN A 31 -6.04 17.53 -15.04
N ASP A 32 -5.38 17.93 -13.96
CA ASP A 32 -5.45 19.30 -13.43
C ASP A 32 -4.28 19.64 -12.47
N ASN A 33 -3.47 20.65 -12.83
CA ASN A 33 -2.33 21.12 -12.02
C ASN A 33 -2.73 21.54 -10.59
N ASN A 34 -3.95 22.07 -10.39
CA ASN A 34 -4.42 22.44 -9.06
C ASN A 34 -4.73 21.21 -8.19
N ARG A 35 -5.17 20.10 -8.80
CA ARG A 35 -5.41 18.84 -8.09
C ARG A 35 -4.09 18.19 -7.70
N MET A 36 -3.08 18.23 -8.56
CA MET A 36 -1.75 17.69 -8.27
C MET A 36 -1.12 18.36 -7.05
N GLU A 37 -1.12 19.70 -6.97
CA GLU A 37 -0.54 20.41 -5.82
C GLU A 37 -1.30 20.15 -4.51
N LYS A 38 -2.64 20.05 -4.56
CA LYS A 38 -3.45 19.64 -3.41
C LYS A 38 -3.11 18.21 -2.96
N ASN A 39 -2.94 17.28 -3.90
CA ASN A 39 -2.58 15.90 -3.61
C ASN A 39 -1.17 15.79 -3.02
N LYS A 40 -0.20 16.55 -3.52
CA LYS A 40 1.15 16.64 -2.95
C LYS A 40 1.14 17.10 -1.49
N LEU A 41 0.39 18.17 -1.18
CA LEU A 41 0.23 18.63 0.20
C LEU A 41 -0.37 17.53 1.09
N MET A 42 -1.35 16.79 0.59
CA MET A 42 -1.96 15.68 1.30
C MET A 42 -0.98 14.53 1.57
N ILE A 43 -0.17 14.15 0.57
CA ILE A 43 0.86 13.12 0.73
C ILE A 43 1.87 13.52 1.81
N ASN A 44 2.28 14.79 1.85
CA ASN A 44 3.18 15.29 2.90
C ASN A 44 2.57 15.19 4.30
N HIS A 45 1.26 15.48 4.44
CA HIS A 45 0.56 15.23 5.70
C HIS A 45 0.49 13.74 6.04
N GLY A 46 0.27 12.87 5.06
CA GLY A 46 0.26 11.42 5.20
C GLY A 46 1.60 10.89 5.71
N LYS A 47 2.72 11.35 5.15
CA LYS A 47 4.07 11.01 5.62
C LYS A 47 4.28 11.37 7.09
N ALA A 48 3.86 12.57 7.50
CA ALA A 48 3.97 13.00 8.90
C ALA A 48 3.07 12.15 9.82
N PHE A 49 1.91 11.71 9.33
CA PHE A 49 1.02 10.81 10.05
C PHE A 49 1.59 9.39 10.18
N ASN A 50 2.18 8.82 9.10
CA ASN A 50 2.82 7.50 9.11
C ASN A 50 3.85 7.36 10.24
N LYS A 51 4.63 8.42 10.51
CA LYS A 51 5.62 8.44 11.62
C LYS A 51 5.01 8.27 13.01
N LYS A 52 3.69 8.48 13.16
CA LYS A 52 2.95 8.34 14.43
C LYS A 52 2.22 7.00 14.54
N LEU A 53 2.15 6.23 13.46
CA LEU A 53 1.45 4.94 13.44
C LEU A 53 2.24 3.87 14.17
N SER A 54 1.53 3.00 14.88
CA SER A 54 2.12 1.87 15.59
C SER A 54 2.23 0.62 14.70
N LEU A 55 1.40 0.57 13.64
CA LEU A 55 1.35 -0.48 12.62
C LEU A 55 0.99 -1.85 13.22
N ASN A 56 0.09 -1.85 14.20
CA ASN A 56 -0.34 -3.05 14.93
C ASN A 56 -1.74 -3.55 14.53
N ASN A 57 -2.41 -2.88 13.59
CA ASN A 57 -3.71 -3.26 13.05
C ASN A 57 -3.72 -3.07 11.53
N ILE A 58 -4.62 -3.82 10.87
CA ILE A 58 -4.72 -3.90 9.42
C ILE A 58 -5.06 -2.52 8.82
N GLU A 59 -5.90 -1.72 9.48
CA GLU A 59 -6.27 -0.39 8.99
C GLU A 59 -5.06 0.54 8.90
N GLU A 60 -4.21 0.57 9.94
CA GLU A 60 -2.97 1.37 9.93
C GLU A 60 -2.00 0.91 8.83
N ILE A 61 -1.91 -0.40 8.59
CA ILE A 61 -1.09 -0.96 7.53
C ILE A 61 -1.60 -0.53 6.15
N GLN A 62 -2.92 -0.62 5.91
CA GLN A 62 -3.52 -0.20 4.65
C GLN A 62 -3.31 1.29 4.38
N ILE A 63 -3.42 2.15 5.41
CA ILE A 63 -3.10 3.57 5.30
C ILE A 63 -1.63 3.77 4.89
N CYS A 64 -0.71 3.08 5.56
CA CYS A 64 0.71 3.15 5.24
C CYS A 64 1.00 2.76 3.78
N LEU A 65 0.40 1.65 3.30
CA LEU A 65 0.57 1.18 1.92
C LEU A 65 0.00 2.19 0.90
N ASN A 66 -1.17 2.77 1.17
CA ASN A 66 -1.76 3.81 0.31
C ASN A 66 -0.86 5.05 0.24
N ILE A 67 -0.27 5.48 1.35
CA ILE A 67 0.64 6.64 1.38
C ILE A 67 1.95 6.33 0.64
N ALA A 68 2.50 5.12 0.80
CA ALA A 68 3.71 4.71 0.10
C ALA A 68 3.48 4.70 -1.43
N GLU A 69 2.36 4.13 -1.87
CA GLU A 69 1.98 4.09 -3.29
C GLU A 69 1.74 5.51 -3.86
N ALA A 70 0.95 6.34 -3.17
CA ALA A 70 0.70 7.71 -3.60
C ALA A 70 1.98 8.57 -3.62
N ASN A 71 2.89 8.34 -2.67
CA ASN A 71 4.18 9.02 -2.64
C ASN A 71 5.05 8.63 -3.84
N PHE A 72 5.08 7.34 -4.18
CA PHE A 72 5.78 6.89 -5.37
C PHE A 72 5.18 7.53 -6.63
N GLU A 73 3.87 7.51 -6.80
CA GLU A 73 3.22 8.03 -8.00
C GLU A 73 3.40 9.54 -8.17
N ALA A 74 3.35 10.32 -7.08
CA ALA A 74 3.44 11.78 -7.15
C ALA A 74 4.88 12.30 -7.25
N TYR A 75 5.87 11.58 -6.73
CA TYR A 75 7.24 12.08 -6.58
C TYR A 75 8.31 11.16 -7.16
N MET A 76 7.96 9.97 -7.63
CA MET A 76 8.90 8.91 -8.00
C MET A 76 9.97 8.66 -6.92
N ASN A 77 9.58 8.74 -5.65
CA ASN A 77 10.52 8.59 -4.53
C ASN A 77 10.66 7.10 -4.15
N PHE A 78 11.60 6.42 -4.81
CA PHE A 78 11.88 5.00 -4.63
C PHE A 78 12.34 4.66 -3.20
N GLU A 79 13.29 5.42 -2.64
CA GLU A 79 13.91 5.15 -1.35
C GLU A 79 12.90 5.25 -0.19
N GLU A 80 12.11 6.33 -0.15
CA GLU A 80 11.13 6.52 0.92
C GLU A 80 10.00 5.49 0.83
N THR A 81 9.60 5.10 -0.38
CA THR A 81 8.61 4.04 -0.59
C THR A 81 9.13 2.71 -0.09
N GLU A 82 10.36 2.32 -0.45
CA GLU A 82 11.00 1.08 0.05
C GLU A 82 11.07 1.08 1.59
N LYS A 83 11.54 2.17 2.19
CA LYS A 83 11.60 2.30 3.66
C LYS A 83 10.25 2.13 4.35
N ASN A 84 9.19 2.66 3.76
CA ASN A 84 7.83 2.51 4.29
C ASN A 84 7.36 1.05 4.21
N LEU A 85 7.64 0.34 3.11
CA LEU A 85 7.33 -1.08 2.98
C LEU A 85 8.08 -1.90 4.03
N GLU A 86 9.37 -1.64 4.23
CA GLU A 86 10.18 -2.34 5.25
C GLU A 86 9.64 -2.12 6.67
N ALA A 87 9.10 -0.94 6.98
CA ALA A 87 8.47 -0.67 8.27
C ALA A 87 7.22 -1.53 8.49
N VAL A 88 6.39 -1.72 7.45
CA VAL A 88 5.23 -2.63 7.48
C VAL A 88 5.67 -4.07 7.65
N ILE A 89 6.69 -4.52 6.90
CA ILE A 89 7.19 -5.90 6.93
C ILE A 89 7.79 -6.26 8.30
N LYS A 90 8.50 -5.32 8.96
CA LYS A 90 9.01 -5.54 10.33
C LYS A 90 7.91 -5.84 11.36
N LYS A 91 6.65 -5.55 11.02
CA LYS A 91 5.48 -5.82 11.86
C LYS A 91 4.72 -7.08 11.47
N GLU A 92 5.20 -7.85 10.48
CA GLU A 92 4.56 -9.04 9.91
C GLU A 92 3.99 -10.01 10.96
N ASN A 93 4.73 -10.30 12.03
CA ASN A 93 4.26 -11.19 13.11
C ASN A 93 3.00 -10.68 13.83
N GLN A 94 2.76 -9.36 13.83
CA GLN A 94 1.55 -8.75 14.40
C GLN A 94 0.36 -8.79 13.43
N ILE A 95 0.63 -8.98 12.13
CA ILE A 95 -0.35 -9.04 11.04
C ILE A 95 -0.89 -10.46 10.86
N LYS A 96 -0.17 -11.48 11.35
CA LYS A 96 -0.36 -12.90 11.03
C LYS A 96 -1.64 -13.57 11.59
N ASN A 97 -2.61 -12.81 12.08
CA ASN A 97 -3.79 -13.35 12.77
C ASN A 97 -5.05 -13.52 11.89
N ASP A 98 -4.98 -13.25 10.58
CA ASP A 98 -6.07 -13.51 9.63
C ASP A 98 -5.53 -13.78 8.21
N GLY A 99 -5.62 -15.04 7.76
CA GLY A 99 -5.08 -15.56 6.50
C GLY A 99 -5.56 -14.82 5.24
N LYS A 100 -6.81 -14.35 5.22
CA LYS A 100 -7.35 -13.63 4.07
C LYS A 100 -6.84 -12.20 4.00
N ASN A 101 -6.73 -11.53 5.15
CA ASN A 101 -6.25 -10.16 5.22
C ASN A 101 -4.75 -10.07 4.89
N ILE A 102 -3.95 -11.06 5.33
CA ILE A 102 -2.52 -11.08 5.03
C ILE A 102 -2.25 -11.31 3.53
N PHE A 103 -3.06 -12.12 2.83
CA PHE A 103 -2.94 -12.30 1.38
C PHE A 103 -3.01 -10.96 0.63
N TYR A 104 -4.05 -10.15 0.87
CA TYR A 104 -4.20 -8.87 0.17
C TYR A 104 -3.11 -7.87 0.53
N ILE A 105 -2.60 -7.91 1.76
CA ILE A 105 -1.46 -7.09 2.19
C ILE A 105 -0.20 -7.48 1.40
N TRP A 106 0.12 -8.77 1.30
CA TRP A 106 1.29 -9.25 0.55
C TRP A 106 1.19 -8.97 -0.95
N VAL A 107 0.02 -9.16 -1.56
CA VAL A 107 -0.22 -8.78 -2.97
C VAL A 107 0.05 -7.29 -3.17
N ARG A 108 -0.42 -6.41 -2.26
CA ARG A 108 -0.17 -4.97 -2.34
C ARG A 108 1.30 -4.63 -2.18
N ILE A 109 1.99 -5.24 -1.21
CA ILE A 109 3.43 -5.02 -1.00
C ILE A 109 4.23 -5.44 -2.24
N GLY A 110 3.95 -6.63 -2.79
CA GLY A 110 4.59 -7.10 -4.03
C GLY A 110 4.37 -6.11 -5.18
N LYS A 111 3.13 -5.66 -5.40
CA LYS A 111 2.83 -4.66 -6.45
C LYS A 111 3.60 -3.36 -6.29
N ILE A 112 3.76 -2.86 -5.06
CA ILE A 112 4.53 -1.63 -4.83
C ILE A 112 6.01 -1.90 -5.09
N TYR A 113 6.57 -3.05 -4.67
CA TYR A 113 7.94 -3.43 -5.00
C TYR A 113 8.19 -3.56 -6.50
N PHE A 114 7.26 -4.15 -7.24
CA PHE A 114 7.27 -4.18 -8.70
C PHE A 114 7.29 -2.76 -9.29
N LYS A 115 6.40 -1.87 -8.84
CA LYS A 115 6.37 -0.45 -9.26
C LYS A 115 7.70 0.28 -9.03
N ILE A 116 8.37 -0.01 -7.91
CA ILE A 116 9.69 0.57 -7.59
C ILE A 116 10.87 -0.24 -8.14
N GLN A 117 10.63 -1.15 -9.10
CA GLN A 117 11.64 -1.96 -9.81
C GLN A 117 12.49 -2.86 -8.89
N LYS A 118 11.95 -3.24 -7.73
CA LYS A 118 12.57 -4.22 -6.83
C LYS A 118 11.99 -5.60 -7.09
N TYR A 119 12.27 -6.13 -8.28
CA TYR A 119 11.60 -7.33 -8.80
C TYR A 119 11.84 -8.58 -7.94
N GLU A 120 13.04 -8.79 -7.39
CA GLU A 120 13.32 -9.91 -6.47
C GLU A 120 12.44 -9.84 -5.21
N LYS A 121 12.35 -8.66 -4.58
CA LYS A 121 11.48 -8.46 -3.42
C LYS A 121 10.01 -8.66 -3.81
N SER A 122 9.60 -8.21 -5.00
CA SER A 122 8.24 -8.43 -5.49
C SER A 122 7.91 -9.92 -5.62
N GLU A 123 8.84 -10.69 -6.17
CA GLU A 123 8.71 -12.14 -6.32
C GLU A 123 8.53 -12.84 -4.99
N ASP A 124 9.38 -12.52 -3.99
CA ASP A 124 9.29 -13.08 -2.64
C ASP A 124 7.88 -12.94 -2.06
N PHE A 125 7.25 -11.78 -2.24
CA PHE A 125 5.88 -11.54 -1.72
C PHE A 125 4.80 -12.27 -2.52
N TYR A 126 4.97 -12.47 -3.83
CA TYR A 126 4.02 -13.27 -4.60
C TYR A 126 4.16 -14.77 -4.32
N ILE A 127 5.37 -15.27 -4.06
CA ILE A 127 5.60 -16.64 -3.58
C ILE A 127 4.89 -16.85 -2.24
N LYS A 128 5.06 -15.93 -1.29
CA LYS A 128 4.31 -15.93 -0.03
C LYS A 128 2.79 -15.98 -0.24
N CYS A 129 2.26 -15.28 -1.26
CA CYS A 129 0.83 -15.37 -1.60
C CYS A 129 0.41 -16.76 -2.12
N LEU A 130 1.27 -17.45 -2.86
CA LEU A 130 1.03 -18.83 -3.30
C LEU A 130 1.03 -19.81 -2.12
N GLU A 131 1.94 -19.64 -1.15
CA GLU A 131 1.96 -20.45 0.08
C GLU A 131 0.66 -20.32 0.88
N ILE A 132 0.06 -19.12 0.94
CA ILE A 132 -1.26 -18.93 1.56
C ILE A 132 -2.33 -19.69 0.78
N GLN A 133 -2.32 -19.64 -0.54
CA GLN A 133 -3.31 -20.32 -1.38
C GLN A 133 -3.29 -21.84 -1.18
N GLU A 134 -2.11 -22.42 -0.97
CA GLU A 134 -1.96 -23.86 -0.67
C GLU A 134 -2.59 -24.24 0.68
N GLN A 135 -2.49 -23.36 1.68
CA GLN A 135 -3.04 -23.58 3.02
C GLN A 135 -4.53 -23.21 3.12
N PHE A 136 -4.95 -22.19 2.38
CA PHE A 136 -6.26 -21.59 2.40
C PHE A 136 -6.70 -21.32 0.96
N PRO A 137 -7.46 -22.23 0.32
CA PRO A 137 -7.93 -22.03 -1.05
C PRO A 137 -8.78 -20.75 -1.12
N LEU A 138 -8.25 -19.70 -1.75
CA LEU A 138 -8.99 -18.45 -1.95
C LEU A 138 -9.91 -18.58 -3.16
N PHE A 139 -10.71 -17.54 -3.40
CA PHE A 139 -11.58 -17.49 -4.57
C PHE A 139 -10.77 -17.60 -5.86
N HIS A 140 -11.29 -18.34 -6.85
CA HIS A 140 -10.65 -18.51 -8.15
C HIS A 140 -10.23 -17.19 -8.80
N SER A 141 -11.00 -16.10 -8.59
CA SER A 141 -10.67 -14.76 -9.09
C SER A 141 -9.37 -14.18 -8.52
N ASP A 142 -9.09 -14.42 -7.23
CA ASP A 142 -7.88 -13.92 -6.56
C ASP A 142 -6.64 -14.66 -7.07
N LEU A 143 -6.76 -15.96 -7.31
CA LEU A 143 -5.70 -16.79 -7.86
C LEU A 143 -5.35 -16.42 -9.32
N VAL A 144 -6.36 -16.23 -10.17
CA VAL A 144 -6.16 -15.76 -11.56
C VAL A 144 -5.45 -14.41 -11.57
N THR A 145 -5.87 -13.49 -10.70
CA THR A 145 -5.24 -12.17 -10.58
C THR A 145 -3.76 -12.30 -10.18
N LEU A 146 -3.44 -13.16 -9.21
CA LEU A 146 -2.07 -13.41 -8.77
C LEU A 146 -1.20 -13.94 -9.92
N TYR A 147 -1.68 -14.92 -10.69
CA TYR A 147 -0.93 -15.45 -11.83
C TYR A 147 -0.67 -14.41 -12.92
N ILE A 148 -1.64 -13.53 -13.21
CA ILE A 148 -1.43 -12.42 -14.15
C ILE A 148 -0.30 -11.52 -13.68
N ILE A 149 -0.32 -11.14 -12.40
CA ILE A 149 0.71 -10.26 -11.82
C ILE A 149 2.10 -10.93 -11.84
N ILE A 150 2.18 -12.23 -11.54
CA ILE A 150 3.44 -12.99 -11.61
C ILE A 150 3.95 -13.07 -13.05
N LYS A 151 3.06 -13.29 -14.03
CA LYS A 151 3.44 -13.27 -15.45
C LYS A 151 4.02 -11.91 -15.84
N ASP A 152 3.37 -10.82 -15.45
CA ASP A 152 3.85 -9.47 -15.73
C ASP A 152 5.20 -9.20 -15.05
N LEU A 153 5.41 -9.71 -13.83
CA LEU A 153 6.72 -9.66 -13.16
C LEU A 153 7.82 -10.33 -13.98
N TYR A 154 7.62 -11.56 -14.44
CA TYR A 154 8.66 -12.27 -15.19
C TYR A 154 8.92 -11.69 -16.58
N ASN A 155 7.91 -11.10 -17.21
CA ASN A 155 8.11 -10.36 -18.46
C ASN A 155 9.05 -9.16 -18.23
N GLU A 156 8.80 -8.35 -17.21
CA GLU A 156 9.64 -7.18 -16.90
C GLU A 156 11.03 -7.56 -16.33
N LYS A 157 11.16 -8.72 -15.67
CA LYS A 157 12.48 -9.23 -15.22
C LYS A 157 13.36 -9.73 -16.38
N ALA A 158 12.75 -10.10 -17.50
CA ALA A 158 13.45 -10.69 -18.64
C ALA A 158 14.00 -9.64 -19.63
N ASP A 159 13.50 -8.41 -19.56
CA ASP A 159 13.94 -7.24 -20.36
C ASP A 159 15.08 -6.47 -19.67
#